data_AF-A0A5T1M967-F1
#
_entry.id   AF-A0A5T1M967-F1
#
_cell.length_a   1.000
_cell.length_b   1.000
_cell.length_c   1.000
_cell.angle_alpha   90.00
_cell.angle_beta   90.00
_cell.angle_gamma   90.00
#
_symmetry.space_group_name_H-M   'P 1'
#
loop_
_entity.id
_entity.type
_entity.pdbx_description
1 polymer ?
#
loop_
_entity_poly.entity_id
_entity_poly.type
_entity_poly.pdbx_seq_one_letter_code
_entity_poly.pdbx_strand_id
1 'polypeptide(L)'
;MFKNKHLSSITILIHTGENLKVGYGHLLYWLPEFFKSEIKFGILVRNKDLYKTIKNEYRTISVFFAQDSLEVESVLNKFANLKAIFYMSNSSNNIHLLRFNEYEHIFIGNENYNRDMQTTKVLKAYDELWLQSQSIIEKIKCSIKDINNMKIVKIGKPQLKNVLNNEQKKSILCVFSIVDNVVINSIQLLINYSIKKNMKIKFVFSKLDKKNNKFSNNIELQLKEILLRNKIESFVYTVFSDELLKESGFIVCDLNSYNEKFIIN
;
A
#
# COMPACT_ATOMS: atom_id res chain seq x y z
N MET A 1 20.87 33.63 3.60
CA MET A 1 21.42 32.87 4.74
C MET A 1 20.45 31.86 5.38
N PHE A 2 19.12 32.04 5.29
CA PHE A 2 18.13 31.10 5.90
C PHE A 2 17.83 29.80 5.12
N LYS A 3 18.03 29.74 3.78
CA LYS A 3 17.74 28.54 2.97
C LYS A 3 18.69 27.36 3.24
N ASN A 4 19.97 27.60 3.55
CA ASN A 4 20.96 26.53 3.73
C ASN A 4 20.79 25.73 5.04
N LYS A 5 20.31 26.34 6.12
CA LYS A 5 20.09 25.63 7.39
C LYS A 5 19.04 24.53 7.28
N HIS A 6 17.98 24.75 6.49
CA HIS A 6 16.93 23.75 6.31
C HIS A 6 17.44 22.51 5.58
N LEU A 7 18.15 22.70 4.47
CA LEU A 7 18.77 21.64 3.68
C LEU A 7 19.82 20.85 4.46
N SER A 8 20.60 21.52 5.31
CA SER A 8 21.58 20.85 6.18
C SER A 8 20.94 19.90 7.21
N SER A 9 19.64 20.03 7.47
CA SER A 9 18.95 19.17 8.43
C SER A 9 18.28 17.94 7.81
N ILE A 10 18.22 17.85 6.48
CA ILE A 10 17.66 16.70 5.78
C ILE A 10 18.73 15.62 5.69
N THR A 11 18.46 14.46 6.28
CA THR A 11 19.37 13.31 6.28
C THR A 11 18.90 12.18 5.37
N ILE A 12 17.62 12.21 4.98
CA ILE A 12 16.99 11.19 4.13
C ILE A 12 16.31 11.86 2.94
N LEU A 13 16.43 11.24 1.77
CA LEU A 13 15.70 11.64 0.58
C LEU A 13 14.77 10.51 0.13
N ILE A 14 13.52 10.83 -0.12
CA ILE A 14 12.56 9.93 -0.75
C ILE A 14 12.58 10.23 -2.25
N HIS A 15 12.90 9.24 -3.08
CA HIS A 15 12.96 9.41 -4.51
C HIS A 15 11.82 8.70 -5.24
N THR A 16 11.23 9.38 -6.22
CA THR A 16 10.39 8.74 -7.23
C THR A 16 10.70 9.24 -8.63
N GLY A 17 11.06 8.28 -9.48
CA GLY A 17 11.23 8.46 -10.92
C GLY A 17 9.93 8.33 -11.73
N GLU A 18 8.80 8.09 -11.06
CA GLU A 18 7.50 7.80 -11.68
C GLU A 18 6.75 9.06 -12.13
N ASN A 19 5.72 8.84 -12.95
CA ASN A 19 4.76 9.88 -13.32
C ASN A 19 3.70 10.11 -12.22
N LEU A 20 2.84 11.12 -12.41
CA LEU A 20 1.78 11.47 -11.45
C LEU A 20 0.84 10.29 -11.13
N LYS A 21 0.45 9.49 -12.13
CA LYS A 21 -0.56 8.41 -11.93
C LYS A 21 -0.08 7.34 -10.96
N VAL A 22 1.21 7.01 -11.02
CA VAL A 22 1.81 5.91 -10.25
C VAL A 22 2.53 6.45 -9.02
N GLY A 23 3.41 7.45 -9.19
CA GLY A 23 4.26 7.97 -8.13
C GLY A 23 3.48 8.61 -6.97
N TYR A 24 2.31 9.19 -7.25
CA TYR A 24 1.46 9.77 -6.20
C TYR A 24 0.97 8.71 -5.21
N GLY A 25 0.45 7.59 -5.70
CA GLY A 25 -0.03 6.48 -4.86
C GLY A 25 1.07 5.90 -3.98
N HIS A 26 2.24 5.64 -4.58
CA HIS A 26 3.40 5.13 -3.85
C HIS A 26 3.84 6.08 -2.72
N LEU A 27 3.90 7.39 -3.01
CA LEU A 27 4.26 8.39 -1.99
C LEU A 27 3.26 8.41 -0.85
N LEU A 28 1.96 8.48 -1.15
CA LEU A 28 0.92 8.48 -0.13
C LEU A 28 0.95 7.24 0.77
N TYR A 29 1.36 6.09 0.22
CA TYR A 29 1.50 4.86 0.98
C TYR A 29 2.56 4.97 2.09
N TRP A 30 3.69 5.64 1.82
CA TRP A 30 4.83 5.69 2.75
C TRP A 30 4.93 6.96 3.58
N LEU A 31 4.48 8.11 3.07
CA LEU A 31 4.61 9.41 3.76
C LEU A 31 4.12 9.39 5.21
N PRO A 32 2.99 8.74 5.57
CA PRO A 32 2.56 8.66 6.96
C PRO A 32 3.60 8.06 7.92
N GLU A 33 4.38 7.07 7.48
CA GLU A 33 5.40 6.45 8.33
C GLU A 33 6.65 7.34 8.44
N PHE A 34 7.04 8.01 7.36
CA PHE A 34 8.13 8.99 7.42
C PHE A 34 7.80 10.17 8.34
N PHE A 35 6.56 10.66 8.34
CA PHE A 35 6.12 11.69 9.28
C PHE A 35 6.18 11.24 10.74
N LYS A 36 5.81 9.99 11.03
CA LYS A 36 5.88 9.43 12.39
C LYS A 36 7.31 9.18 12.87
N SER A 37 8.27 9.03 11.97
CA SER A 37 9.65 8.70 12.32
C SER A 37 10.40 9.83 13.03
N GLU A 38 9.88 11.06 13.02
CA GLU A 38 10.55 12.30 13.45
C GLU A 38 11.87 12.60 12.72
N ILE A 39 12.24 11.80 11.72
CA ILE A 39 13.40 12.02 10.88
C ILE A 39 13.07 13.10 9.84
N LYS A 40 14.00 14.03 9.66
CA LYS A 40 13.88 15.05 8.62
C LYS A 40 14.20 14.48 7.26
N PHE A 41 13.20 14.47 6.39
CA PHE A 41 13.32 13.97 5.02
C PHE A 41 12.93 15.03 3.98
N GLY A 42 13.47 14.87 2.77
CA GLY A 42 13.02 15.56 1.57
C GLY A 42 12.39 14.59 0.57
N ILE A 43 11.70 15.11 -0.44
CA ILE A 43 11.17 14.32 -1.56
C ILE A 43 11.79 14.83 -2.85
N LEU A 44 12.41 13.97 -3.65
CA LEU A 44 12.88 14.29 -5.00
C LEU A 44 12.02 13.58 -6.03
N VAL A 45 11.34 14.36 -6.86
CA VAL A 45 10.49 13.87 -7.94
C VAL A 45 11.05 14.25 -9.31
N ARG A 46 10.83 13.37 -10.30
CA ARG A 46 11.27 13.60 -11.69
C ARG A 46 10.17 14.16 -12.60
N ASN A 47 8.91 14.07 -12.18
CA ASN A 47 7.77 14.52 -12.97
C ASN A 47 7.22 15.87 -12.48
N LYS A 48 7.00 16.81 -13.41
CA LYS A 48 6.61 18.20 -13.09
C LYS A 48 5.20 18.30 -12.51
N ASP A 49 4.27 17.48 -12.99
CA ASP A 49 2.89 17.50 -12.48
C ASP A 49 2.83 16.88 -11.09
N LEU A 50 3.54 15.77 -10.87
CA LEU A 50 3.72 15.19 -9.54
C LEU A 50 4.34 16.18 -8.55
N TYR A 51 5.37 16.91 -8.97
CA TYR A 51 5.98 17.97 -8.16
C TYR A 51 4.97 19.02 -7.71
N LYS A 52 4.20 19.57 -8.66
CA LYS A 52 3.19 20.58 -8.36
C LYS A 52 2.14 20.05 -7.39
N THR A 53 1.64 18.85 -7.62
CA THR A 53 0.62 18.21 -6.77
C THR A 53 1.13 18.04 -5.34
N ILE A 54 2.27 17.36 -5.15
CA ILE A 54 2.83 17.09 -3.81
C ILE A 54 3.19 18.39 -3.10
N LYS A 55 3.77 19.37 -3.79
CA LYS A 55 4.12 20.66 -3.18
C LYS A 55 2.89 21.46 -2.72
N ASN A 56 1.79 21.37 -3.44
CA ASN A 56 0.54 22.05 -3.08
C ASN A 56 -0.14 21.40 -1.87
N GLU A 57 -0.14 20.06 -1.80
CA GLU A 57 -0.75 19.30 -0.71
C GLU A 57 0.11 19.32 0.57
N TYR A 58 1.42 19.14 0.42
CA TYR A 58 2.37 18.99 1.53
C TYR A 58 3.30 20.21 1.65
N ARG A 59 2.73 21.35 2.05
CA ARG A 59 3.44 22.64 2.14
C ARG A 59 4.62 22.66 3.12
N THR A 60 4.63 21.76 4.09
CA THR A 60 5.66 21.68 5.14
C THR A 60 6.84 20.78 4.76
N ILE A 61 6.71 19.96 3.71
CA ILE A 61 7.81 19.09 3.26
C ILE A 61 8.66 19.82 2.23
N SER A 62 9.98 19.61 2.30
CA SER A 62 10.87 20.01 1.22
C SER A 62 10.75 19.06 0.03
N VAL A 63 10.10 19.55 -1.03
CA VAL A 63 9.96 18.84 -2.31
C VAL A 63 10.89 19.47 -3.33
N PHE A 64 11.68 18.64 -4.01
CA PHE A 64 12.64 18.99 -5.03
C PHE A 64 12.20 18.39 -6.36
N PHE A 65 12.40 19.15 -7.43
CA PHE A 65 12.14 18.72 -8.79
C PHE A 65 13.47 18.66 -9.54
N ALA A 66 13.67 17.57 -10.28
CA ALA A 66 14.77 17.43 -11.22
C ALA A 66 14.28 16.70 -12.47
N GLN A 67 14.29 17.35 -13.61
CA GLN A 67 13.81 16.75 -14.86
C GLN A 67 14.81 15.70 -15.39
N ASP A 68 16.09 16.02 -15.38
CA ASP A 68 17.16 15.21 -15.96
C ASP A 68 18.27 14.85 -14.95
N SER A 69 19.30 14.15 -15.44
CA SER A 69 20.42 13.67 -14.63
C SER A 69 21.34 14.78 -14.11
N LEU A 70 21.43 15.93 -14.78
CA LEU A 70 22.24 17.09 -14.35
C LEU A 70 21.50 17.86 -13.26
N GLU A 71 20.20 18.03 -13.40
CA GLU A 71 19.37 18.63 -12.35
C GLU A 71 19.34 17.76 -11.08
N VAL A 72 19.33 16.44 -11.21
CA VAL A 72 19.44 15.51 -10.06
C VAL A 72 20.73 15.80 -9.30
N GLU A 73 21.85 15.89 -10.00
CA GLU A 73 23.15 16.18 -9.39
C GLU A 73 23.18 17.56 -8.73
N SER A 74 22.64 18.58 -9.40
CA SER A 74 22.49 19.93 -8.82
C SER A 74 21.63 19.94 -7.56
N VAL A 75 20.62 19.07 -7.47
CA VAL A 75 19.80 18.91 -6.27
C VAL A 75 20.57 18.20 -5.17
N LEU A 76 21.24 17.08 -5.46
CA LEU A 76 22.00 16.31 -4.47
C LEU A 76 23.15 17.13 -3.87
N ASN A 77 23.86 17.92 -4.68
CA ASN A 77 24.94 18.80 -4.22
C ASN A 77 24.49 19.89 -3.23
N LYS A 78 23.18 20.11 -3.04
CA LYS A 78 22.65 21.05 -2.05
C LYS A 78 22.54 20.46 -0.65
N PHE A 79 22.61 19.13 -0.51
CA PHE A 79 22.50 18.47 0.78
C PHE A 79 23.89 18.26 1.39
N ALA A 80 24.08 18.77 2.61
CA ALA A 80 25.35 18.60 3.33
C ALA A 80 25.41 17.30 4.15
N ASN A 81 24.26 16.77 4.56
CA ASN A 81 24.15 15.68 5.54
C ASN A 81 23.26 14.53 5.05
N LEU A 82 23.01 14.43 3.73
CA LEU A 82 22.23 13.34 3.16
C LEU A 82 22.98 12.02 3.35
N LYS A 83 22.29 11.01 3.88
CA LYS A 83 22.86 9.69 4.18
C LYS A 83 22.25 8.59 3.35
N ALA A 84 20.93 8.63 3.15
CA ALA A 84 20.20 7.55 2.51
C ALA A 84 19.12 8.06 1.56
N ILE A 85 18.85 7.28 0.52
CA ILE A 85 17.83 7.53 -0.49
C ILE A 85 16.88 6.34 -0.57
N PHE A 86 15.59 6.59 -0.40
CA PHE A 86 14.54 5.59 -0.41
C PHE A 86 13.82 5.52 -1.75
N TYR A 87 13.58 4.30 -2.23
CA TYR A 87 12.97 4.02 -3.53
C TYR A 87 11.71 3.15 -3.39
N MET A 88 10.62 3.58 -3.99
CA MET A 88 9.32 2.88 -3.92
C MET A 88 9.01 2.03 -5.17
N SER A 89 9.78 2.21 -6.23
CA SER A 89 9.64 1.48 -7.48
C SER A 89 10.99 1.36 -8.18
N ASN A 90 11.08 0.48 -9.18
CA ASN A 90 12.27 0.31 -10.03
C ASN A 90 12.16 1.13 -11.33
N SER A 91 11.76 2.39 -11.22
CA SER A 91 11.73 3.31 -12.35
C SER A 91 13.12 3.40 -12.98
N SER A 92 13.19 3.42 -14.32
CA SER A 92 14.46 3.61 -15.04
C SER A 92 15.18 4.91 -14.65
N ASN A 93 14.42 5.92 -14.22
CA ASN A 93 14.96 7.19 -13.74
C ASN A 93 15.80 7.08 -12.45
N ASN A 94 15.68 5.99 -11.69
CA ASN A 94 16.44 5.78 -10.46
C ASN A 94 17.94 5.66 -10.71
N ILE A 95 18.34 5.18 -11.90
CA ILE A 95 19.76 5.00 -12.27
C ILE A 95 20.56 6.30 -12.15
N HIS A 96 19.91 7.46 -12.30
CA HIS A 96 20.57 8.75 -12.16
C HIS A 96 20.98 9.07 -10.72
N LEU A 97 20.34 8.45 -9.73
CA LEU A 97 20.71 8.58 -8.31
C LEU A 97 21.62 7.43 -7.86
N LEU A 98 21.38 6.20 -8.35
CA LEU A 98 22.14 5.00 -7.96
C LEU A 98 23.63 5.04 -8.32
N ARG A 99 24.07 6.03 -9.11
CA ARG A 99 25.49 6.25 -9.41
C ARG A 99 26.27 6.91 -8.27
N PHE A 100 25.58 7.48 -7.27
CA PHE A 100 26.17 8.25 -6.18
C PHE A 100 26.42 7.36 -4.95
N ASN A 101 27.53 6.63 -4.98
CA ASN A 101 27.89 5.60 -4.01
C ASN A 101 28.14 6.14 -2.58
N GLU A 102 28.16 7.45 -2.38
CA GLU A 102 28.27 8.06 -1.05
C GLU A 102 26.96 7.97 -0.23
N TYR A 103 25.83 7.63 -0.87
CA TYR A 103 24.54 7.48 -0.19
C TYR A 103 24.14 6.01 -0.11
N GLU A 104 23.48 5.65 0.99
CA GLU A 104 22.86 4.34 1.13
C GLU A 104 21.54 4.29 0.34
N HIS A 105 21.47 3.39 -0.64
CA HIS A 105 20.32 3.24 -1.51
C HIS A 105 19.40 2.12 -1.00
N ILE A 106 18.19 2.50 -0.55
CA ILE A 106 17.28 1.60 0.15
C ILE A 106 15.98 1.43 -0.64
N PHE A 107 15.68 0.21 -1.07
CA PHE A 107 14.44 -0.10 -1.76
C PHE A 107 13.35 -0.56 -0.77
N ILE A 108 12.20 0.12 -0.76
CA ILE A 108 11.04 -0.19 0.12
C ILE A 108 9.81 -0.71 -0.63
N GLY A 109 9.79 -0.61 -1.96
CA GLY A 109 8.65 -1.00 -2.80
C GLY A 109 7.41 -0.13 -2.59
N ASN A 110 6.28 -0.55 -3.14
CA ASN A 110 4.98 0.13 -3.10
C ASN A 110 3.89 -0.76 -2.47
N GLU A 111 2.67 -0.25 -2.39
CA GLU A 111 1.52 -0.96 -1.83
C GLU A 111 1.24 -2.30 -2.52
N ASN A 112 1.56 -2.43 -3.81
CA ASN A 112 1.31 -3.61 -4.64
C ASN A 112 2.58 -4.40 -4.94
N TYR A 113 3.67 -4.19 -4.20
CA TYR A 113 4.97 -4.72 -4.62
C TYR A 113 5.01 -6.25 -4.56
N ASN A 114 4.24 -6.81 -3.65
CA ASN A 114 4.11 -8.24 -3.58
C ASN A 114 3.45 -8.75 -4.92
N ARG A 115 2.54 -7.97 -5.54
CA ARG A 115 1.45 -8.38 -6.47
C ARG A 115 2.00 -8.57 -7.86
N ASP A 116 2.80 -7.59 -8.21
CA ASP A 116 3.42 -7.45 -9.51
C ASP A 116 4.80 -8.10 -9.54
N MET A 117 5.32 -8.60 -8.40
CA MET A 117 6.57 -9.36 -8.21
C MET A 117 7.54 -9.33 -9.39
N GLN A 118 8.01 -8.13 -9.72
CA GLN A 118 9.08 -7.93 -10.69
C GLN A 118 10.41 -8.25 -9.99
N THR A 119 10.61 -9.54 -9.71
CA THR A 119 11.88 -10.11 -9.25
C THR A 119 12.91 -9.93 -10.36
N THR A 120 13.50 -8.74 -10.36
CA THR A 120 14.42 -8.29 -11.40
C THR A 120 15.80 -8.15 -10.80
N LYS A 121 16.82 -8.40 -11.63
CA LYS A 121 18.21 -8.20 -11.23
C LYS A 121 18.51 -6.74 -10.86
N VAL A 122 17.66 -5.78 -11.25
CA VAL A 122 17.74 -4.37 -10.87
C VAL A 122 17.75 -4.18 -9.35
N LEU A 123 17.14 -5.08 -8.58
CA LEU A 123 17.18 -5.03 -7.12
C LEU A 123 18.61 -5.12 -6.56
N LYS A 124 19.57 -5.69 -7.29
CA LYS A 124 20.98 -5.72 -6.88
C LYS A 124 21.67 -4.35 -6.93
N ALA A 125 21.05 -3.34 -7.52
CA ALA A 125 21.63 -2.00 -7.61
C ALA A 125 21.47 -1.19 -6.32
N TYR A 126 20.66 -1.66 -5.38
CA TYR A 126 20.46 -1.03 -4.07
C TYR A 126 21.44 -1.63 -3.05
N ASP A 127 21.66 -0.93 -1.94
CA ASP A 127 22.45 -1.45 -0.82
C ASP A 127 21.58 -2.32 0.10
N GLU A 128 20.32 -1.90 0.30
CA GLU A 128 19.36 -2.60 1.15
C GLU A 128 18.00 -2.81 0.49
N LEU A 129 17.38 -3.96 0.79
CA LEU A 129 15.98 -4.25 0.45
C LEU A 129 15.14 -4.33 1.71
N TRP A 130 14.20 -3.41 1.86
CA TRP A 130 13.27 -3.35 2.97
C TRP A 130 11.90 -3.84 2.50
N LEU A 131 11.59 -5.09 2.84
CA LEU A 131 10.52 -5.85 2.23
C LEU A 131 9.36 -6.13 3.20
N GLN A 132 8.17 -6.26 2.62
CA GLN A 132 6.92 -6.22 3.38
C GLN A 132 6.52 -7.58 3.98
N SER A 133 7.09 -8.69 3.50
CA SER A 133 6.76 -10.03 3.98
C SER A 133 7.91 -11.01 3.81
N GLN A 134 7.85 -12.11 4.55
CA GLN A 134 8.80 -13.21 4.43
C GLN A 134 8.70 -13.93 3.09
N SER A 135 7.48 -14.07 2.54
CA SER A 135 7.26 -14.74 1.25
C SER A 135 7.93 -14.00 0.09
N ILE A 136 8.00 -12.67 0.13
CA ILE A 136 8.73 -11.86 -0.86
C ILE A 136 10.23 -12.14 -0.78
N ILE A 137 10.76 -12.15 0.44
CA ILE A 137 12.19 -12.38 0.70
C ILE A 137 12.60 -13.73 0.12
N GLU A 138 11.79 -14.77 0.36
CA GLU A 138 12.02 -16.12 -0.17
C GLU A 138 11.96 -16.16 -1.69
N LYS A 139 10.94 -15.54 -2.31
CA LYS A 139 10.83 -15.44 -3.77
C LYS A 139 12.05 -14.75 -4.38
N ILE A 140 12.54 -13.66 -3.78
CA ILE A 140 13.74 -12.94 -4.23
C ILE A 140 14.98 -13.82 -4.08
N LYS A 141 15.15 -14.50 -2.95
CA LYS A 141 16.27 -15.44 -2.72
C LYS A 141 16.30 -16.59 -3.71
N CYS A 142 15.14 -17.12 -4.09
CA CYS A 142 15.04 -18.18 -5.09
C CYS A 142 15.30 -17.71 -6.52
N SER A 143 14.88 -16.48 -6.87
CA SER A 143 14.94 -15.96 -8.24
C SER A 143 16.27 -15.25 -8.57
N ILE A 144 16.90 -14.60 -7.60
CA ILE A 144 18.10 -13.80 -7.79
C ILE A 144 19.29 -14.49 -7.13
N LYS A 145 20.15 -15.12 -7.95
CA LYS A 145 21.43 -15.69 -7.49
C LYS A 145 22.26 -14.63 -6.76
N ASP A 146 22.97 -15.04 -5.71
CA ASP A 146 23.89 -14.21 -4.92
C ASP A 146 23.27 -13.02 -4.18
N ILE A 147 21.94 -12.96 -4.03
CA ILE A 147 21.27 -11.94 -3.21
C ILE A 147 21.52 -12.13 -1.71
N ASN A 148 22.08 -13.28 -1.29
CA ASN A 148 22.33 -13.61 0.11
C ASN A 148 23.32 -12.68 0.82
N ASN A 149 24.18 -11.99 0.05
CA ASN A 149 25.14 -11.02 0.60
C ASN A 149 24.55 -9.62 0.77
N MET A 150 23.32 -9.40 0.31
CA MET A 150 22.61 -8.13 0.39
C MET A 150 21.88 -8.01 1.73
N LYS A 151 21.82 -6.81 2.30
CA LYS A 151 21.05 -6.57 3.52
C LYS A 151 19.55 -6.52 3.20
N ILE A 152 18.82 -7.51 3.69
CA ILE A 152 17.37 -7.61 3.51
C ILE A 152 16.68 -7.45 4.87
N VAL A 153 15.85 -6.43 5.01
CA VAL A 153 15.12 -6.09 6.24
C VAL A 153 13.63 -6.35 6.03
N LYS A 154 12.99 -7.08 6.93
CA LYS A 154 11.54 -7.28 6.91
C LYS A 154 10.87 -6.14 7.69
N ILE A 155 10.16 -5.25 6.99
CA ILE A 155 9.53 -4.06 7.60
C ILE A 155 8.00 -4.17 7.73
N GLY A 156 7.37 -5.16 7.09
CA GLY A 156 5.91 -5.28 7.11
C GLY A 156 5.21 -4.24 6.23
N LYS A 157 3.90 -4.08 6.43
CA LYS A 157 3.09 -3.10 5.71
C LYS A 157 2.61 -2.00 6.65
N PRO A 158 2.86 -0.72 6.33
CA PRO A 158 2.37 0.41 7.11
C PRO A 158 0.88 0.30 7.51
N GLN A 159 0.02 -0.05 6.55
CA GLN A 159 -1.43 -0.11 6.73
C GLN A 159 -1.87 -1.14 7.78
N LEU A 160 -1.14 -2.24 7.94
CA LEU A 160 -1.53 -3.33 8.83
C LEU A 160 -1.22 -3.04 10.31
N LYS A 161 -0.42 -2.01 10.61
CA LYS A 161 -0.01 -1.69 11.98
C LYS A 161 -1.20 -1.42 12.91
N ASN A 162 -2.26 -0.82 12.38
CA ASN A 162 -3.44 -0.45 13.15
C ASN A 162 -4.58 -1.49 13.07
N VAL A 163 -4.38 -2.61 12.36
CA VAL A 163 -5.38 -3.68 12.22
C VAL A 163 -5.32 -4.67 13.39
N LEU A 164 -4.17 -4.80 14.05
CA LEU A 164 -3.90 -5.82 15.07
C LEU A 164 -4.47 -5.54 16.48
N ASN A 165 -5.53 -4.75 16.61
CA ASN A 165 -6.19 -4.58 17.92
C ASN A 165 -7.01 -5.82 18.28
N ASN A 166 -6.44 -6.65 19.16
CA ASN A 166 -6.90 -7.96 19.63
C ASN A 166 -8.19 -7.98 20.47
N GLU A 167 -9.06 -6.98 20.37
CA GLU A 167 -10.37 -7.09 21.02
C GLU A 167 -11.22 -8.11 20.26
N GLN A 168 -11.80 -9.09 20.96
CA GLN A 168 -12.73 -10.05 20.39
C GLN A 168 -14.01 -9.33 19.93
N LYS A 169 -14.03 -8.90 18.68
CA LYS A 169 -15.19 -8.24 18.08
C LYS A 169 -16.20 -9.29 17.63
N LYS A 170 -17.44 -9.19 18.10
CA LYS A 170 -18.56 -10.04 17.68
C LYS A 170 -19.11 -9.59 16.32
N SER A 171 -18.26 -9.57 15.31
CA SER A 171 -18.59 -9.09 13.97
C SER A 171 -17.89 -9.91 12.89
N ILE A 172 -18.62 -10.16 11.81
CA ILE A 172 -18.16 -10.86 10.61
C ILE A 172 -18.15 -9.87 9.45
N LEU A 173 -17.01 -9.75 8.76
CA LEU A 173 -16.88 -9.00 7.52
C LEU A 173 -16.82 -9.96 6.34
N CYS A 174 -17.79 -9.85 5.46
CA CYS A 174 -17.88 -10.63 4.24
C CYS A 174 -17.46 -9.75 3.05
N VAL A 175 -16.37 -10.08 2.37
CA VAL A 175 -15.85 -9.32 1.22
C VAL A 175 -15.85 -10.20 -0.02
N PHE A 176 -16.70 -9.86 -0.99
CA PHE A 176 -16.83 -10.62 -2.23
C PHE A 176 -16.64 -9.71 -3.44
N SER A 177 -15.84 -10.19 -4.39
CA SER A 177 -15.52 -9.54 -5.65
C SER A 177 -16.53 -9.87 -6.73
N ILE A 178 -17.04 -11.11 -6.69
CA ILE A 178 -17.99 -11.68 -7.64
C ILE A 178 -19.11 -12.33 -6.84
N VAL A 179 -20.36 -12.09 -7.24
CA VAL A 179 -21.53 -12.73 -6.64
C VAL A 179 -22.03 -13.83 -7.56
N ASP A 180 -21.62 -15.07 -7.27
CA ASP A 180 -22.10 -16.26 -7.93
C ASP A 180 -23.07 -17.07 -7.04
N ASN A 181 -23.55 -18.20 -7.54
CA ASN A 181 -24.46 -19.07 -6.78
C ASN A 181 -23.82 -19.62 -5.49
N VAL A 182 -22.50 -19.79 -5.45
CA VAL A 182 -21.78 -20.26 -4.26
C VAL A 182 -21.81 -19.19 -3.19
N VAL A 183 -21.53 -17.94 -3.55
CA VAL A 183 -21.61 -16.79 -2.64
C VAL A 183 -23.04 -16.60 -2.14
N ILE A 184 -24.04 -16.69 -3.02
CA ILE A 184 -25.46 -16.58 -2.63
C ILE A 184 -25.84 -17.65 -1.59
N ASN A 185 -25.48 -18.91 -1.83
CA ASN A 185 -25.74 -20.00 -0.88
C ASN A 185 -24.98 -19.80 0.44
N SER A 186 -23.75 -19.29 0.36
CA SER A 186 -22.92 -19.01 1.53
C SER A 186 -23.48 -17.86 2.37
N ILE A 187 -24.06 -16.84 1.76
CA ILE A 187 -24.68 -15.69 2.45
C ILE A 187 -25.75 -16.17 3.43
N GLN A 188 -26.64 -17.08 3.01
CA GLN A 188 -27.70 -17.57 3.89
C GLN A 188 -27.13 -18.33 5.09
N LEU A 189 -26.09 -19.14 4.87
CA LEU A 189 -25.39 -19.85 5.95
C LEU A 189 -24.70 -18.89 6.92
N LEU A 190 -24.08 -17.82 6.40
CA LEU A 190 -23.41 -16.78 7.20
C LEU A 190 -24.41 -15.97 8.04
N ILE A 191 -25.58 -15.66 7.48
CA ILE A 191 -26.68 -15.00 8.20
C ILE A 191 -27.18 -15.91 9.32
N ASN A 192 -27.43 -17.19 9.04
CA ASN A 192 -27.88 -18.14 10.07
C ASN A 192 -26.83 -18.30 11.18
N TYR A 193 -25.55 -18.32 10.83
CA TYR A 193 -24.46 -18.38 11.79
C TYR A 193 -24.39 -17.11 12.65
N SER A 194 -24.53 -15.92 12.06
CA SER A 194 -24.48 -14.65 12.78
C SER A 194 -25.64 -14.51 13.77
N ILE A 195 -26.86 -14.94 13.40
CA ILE A 195 -28.01 -15.02 14.31
C ILE A 195 -27.69 -15.95 15.48
N LYS A 196 -27.25 -17.19 15.19
CA LYS A 196 -26.97 -18.20 16.22
C LYS A 196 -25.88 -17.77 17.21
N LYS A 197 -24.91 -16.96 16.77
CA LYS A 197 -23.79 -16.48 17.58
C LYS A 197 -23.98 -15.06 18.11
N ASN A 198 -25.10 -14.40 17.79
CA ASN A 198 -25.37 -13.01 18.12
C ASN A 198 -24.22 -12.08 17.69
N MET A 199 -23.84 -12.16 16.41
CA MET A 199 -22.75 -11.39 15.82
C MET A 199 -23.30 -10.39 14.78
N LYS A 200 -22.69 -9.21 14.70
CA LYS A 200 -22.94 -8.25 13.62
C LYS A 200 -22.37 -8.80 12.32
N ILE A 201 -23.01 -8.54 11.18
CA ILE A 201 -22.50 -8.97 9.87
C ILE A 201 -22.45 -7.81 8.90
N LYS A 202 -21.30 -7.63 8.25
CA LYS A 202 -21.06 -6.57 7.28
C LYS A 202 -20.74 -7.19 5.95
N PHE A 203 -21.33 -6.68 4.88
CA PHE A 203 -21.08 -7.15 3.52
C PHE A 203 -20.43 -6.06 2.70
N VAL A 204 -19.38 -6.42 1.97
CA VAL A 204 -18.72 -5.59 0.96
C VAL A 204 -18.77 -6.34 -0.35
N PHE A 205 -19.43 -5.75 -1.35
CA PHE A 205 -19.45 -6.29 -2.71
C PHE A 205 -18.69 -5.34 -3.63
N SER A 206 -17.58 -5.79 -4.22
CA SER A 206 -16.87 -5.00 -5.23
C SER A 206 -17.71 -4.93 -6.49
N LYS A 207 -17.74 -3.75 -7.12
CA LYS A 207 -18.65 -3.40 -8.23
C LYS A 207 -18.34 -4.06 -9.58
N LEU A 208 -17.65 -5.19 -9.62
CA LEU A 208 -17.24 -5.85 -10.86
C LEU A 208 -18.30 -6.87 -11.29
N ASP A 209 -18.94 -6.53 -12.41
CA ASP A 209 -19.90 -7.29 -13.20
C ASP A 209 -21.32 -7.50 -12.64
N LYS A 210 -22.14 -6.47 -12.87
CA LYS A 210 -23.60 -6.56 -13.07
C LYS A 210 -23.97 -7.29 -14.38
N LYS A 211 -23.29 -8.40 -14.71
CA LYS A 211 -23.64 -9.21 -15.88
C LYS A 211 -23.85 -10.64 -15.44
N ASN A 212 -25.08 -11.10 -15.67
CA ASN A 212 -25.54 -12.50 -15.70
C ASN A 212 -26.22 -13.10 -14.47
N ASN A 213 -26.82 -12.32 -13.57
CA ASN A 213 -27.85 -12.91 -12.69
C ASN A 213 -28.91 -11.90 -12.22
N LYS A 214 -30.20 -12.28 -12.26
CA LYS A 214 -31.31 -11.43 -11.78
C LYS A 214 -31.13 -11.02 -10.30
N PHE A 215 -30.48 -11.89 -9.52
CA PHE A 215 -30.09 -11.66 -8.13
C PHE A 215 -29.02 -10.58 -7.97
N SER A 216 -28.03 -10.51 -8.88
CA SER A 216 -26.95 -9.51 -8.89
C SER A 216 -27.47 -8.07 -9.04
N ASN A 217 -28.58 -7.88 -9.77
CA ASN A 217 -29.12 -6.55 -10.01
C ASN A 217 -29.69 -5.88 -8.75
N ASN A 218 -30.13 -6.65 -7.75
CA ASN A 218 -30.81 -6.15 -6.54
C ASN A 218 -30.33 -6.81 -5.23
N ILE A 219 -29.15 -7.44 -5.23
CA ILE A 219 -28.65 -8.19 -4.06
C ILE A 219 -28.61 -7.34 -2.80
N GLU A 220 -28.25 -6.06 -2.92
CA GLU A 220 -28.21 -5.13 -1.79
C GLU A 220 -29.60 -4.92 -1.17
N LEU A 221 -30.65 -4.77 -2.00
CA LEU A 221 -32.02 -4.59 -1.53
C LEU A 221 -32.55 -5.87 -0.88
N GLN A 222 -32.31 -7.02 -1.50
CA GLN A 222 -32.74 -8.32 -0.98
C GLN A 222 -32.05 -8.66 0.34
N LEU A 223 -30.75 -8.38 0.44
CA LEU A 223 -30.01 -8.50 1.69
C LEU A 223 -30.58 -7.56 2.75
N LYS A 224 -30.80 -6.28 2.43
CA LYS A 224 -31.42 -5.33 3.37
C LYS A 224 -32.76 -5.85 3.89
N GLU A 225 -33.62 -6.39 3.04
CA GLU A 225 -34.91 -6.97 3.46
C GLU A 225 -34.75 -8.19 4.37
N ILE A 226 -33.89 -9.15 4.01
CA ILE A 226 -33.62 -10.34 4.83
C ILE A 226 -33.05 -9.94 6.20
N LEU A 227 -32.15 -8.97 6.22
CA LEU A 227 -31.47 -8.52 7.42
C LEU A 227 -32.41 -7.75 8.34
N LEU A 228 -33.26 -6.88 7.79
CA LEU A 228 -34.33 -6.17 8.52
C LEU A 228 -35.31 -7.15 9.18
N ARG A 229 -35.77 -8.18 8.44
CA ARG A 229 -36.68 -9.20 8.97
C ARG A 229 -36.08 -9.97 10.15
N ASN A 230 -34.77 -10.22 10.12
CA ASN A 230 -34.07 -10.99 11.14
C ASN A 230 -33.51 -10.14 12.30
N LYS A 231 -33.76 -8.81 12.31
CA LYS A 231 -33.24 -7.86 13.32
C LYS A 231 -31.72 -7.92 13.51
N ILE A 232 -30.97 -8.20 12.46
CA ILE A 232 -29.51 -8.28 12.50
C ILE A 232 -28.92 -6.89 12.21
N GLU A 233 -28.10 -6.39 13.13
CA GLU A 233 -27.33 -5.18 12.90
C GLU A 233 -26.28 -5.44 11.81
N SER A 234 -26.56 -4.96 10.61
CA SER A 234 -25.81 -5.29 9.41
C SER A 234 -25.76 -4.12 8.44
N PHE A 235 -24.66 -4.06 7.71
CA PHE A 235 -24.34 -2.95 6.84
C PHE A 235 -23.82 -3.49 5.51
N VAL A 236 -24.34 -2.95 4.41
CA VAL A 236 -23.84 -3.25 3.06
C VAL A 236 -23.03 -2.05 2.59
N TYR A 237 -21.76 -2.28 2.28
CA TYR A 237 -20.82 -1.27 1.81
C TYR A 237 -20.45 -1.53 0.35
N THR A 238 -20.22 -0.44 -0.37
CA THR A 238 -19.81 -0.48 -1.78
C THR A 238 -18.29 -0.50 -1.96
N VAL A 239 -17.54 -0.15 -0.91
CA VAL A 239 -16.09 -0.03 -0.93
C VAL A 239 -15.51 -0.64 0.35
N PHE A 240 -14.46 -1.44 0.20
CA PHE A 240 -13.68 -1.97 1.32
C PHE A 240 -12.83 -0.86 1.96
N SER A 241 -12.74 -0.83 3.28
CA SER A 241 -11.86 0.10 4.02
C SER A 241 -11.18 -0.57 5.21
N ASP A 242 -10.03 -0.03 5.63
CA ASP A 242 -9.28 -0.51 6.79
C ASP A 242 -10.07 -0.35 8.11
N GLU A 243 -11.02 0.59 8.16
CA GLU A 243 -11.92 0.76 9.31
C GLU A 243 -12.88 -0.42 9.45
N LEU A 244 -13.45 -0.90 8.33
CA LEU A 244 -14.29 -2.10 8.33
C LEU A 244 -13.50 -3.31 8.82
N LEU A 245 -12.24 -3.42 8.37
CA LEU A 245 -11.34 -4.48 8.80
C LEU A 245 -11.07 -4.41 10.31
N LYS A 246 -10.72 -3.23 10.83
CA LYS A 246 -10.49 -3.02 12.27
C LYS A 246 -11.71 -3.37 13.09
N GLU A 247 -12.91 -3.02 12.66
CA GLU A 247 -14.15 -3.28 13.40
C GLU A 247 -14.64 -4.73 13.37
N SER A 248 -13.92 -5.62 12.69
CA SER A 248 -14.35 -6.98 12.40
C SER A 248 -13.51 -8.02 13.14
N GLY A 249 -14.17 -9.00 13.77
CA GLY A 249 -13.48 -10.09 14.47
C GLY A 249 -13.18 -11.29 13.56
N PHE A 250 -14.01 -11.50 12.54
CA PHE A 250 -13.86 -12.56 11.55
C PHE A 250 -14.01 -12.00 10.15
N ILE A 251 -13.27 -12.56 9.21
CA ILE A 251 -13.29 -12.17 7.79
C ILE A 251 -13.60 -13.40 6.96
N VAL A 252 -14.55 -13.25 6.06
CA VAL A 252 -14.88 -14.25 5.04
C VAL A 252 -14.76 -13.56 3.68
N CYS A 253 -13.96 -14.10 2.78
CA CYS A 253 -13.79 -13.52 1.46
C CYS A 253 -13.56 -14.58 0.39
N ASP A 254 -13.88 -14.25 -0.85
CA ASP A 254 -13.47 -15.07 -2.00
C ASP A 254 -11.97 -14.91 -2.29
N LEU A 255 -11.41 -15.80 -3.12
CA LEU A 255 -9.98 -15.80 -3.42
C LEU A 255 -9.53 -14.50 -4.10
N ASN A 256 -10.37 -13.91 -4.94
CA ASN A 256 -10.05 -12.67 -5.66
C ASN A 256 -10.00 -11.48 -4.69
N SER A 257 -10.98 -11.34 -3.81
CA SER A 257 -11.02 -10.33 -2.74
C SER A 257 -9.88 -10.53 -1.77
N TYR A 258 -9.54 -11.79 -1.47
CA TYR A 258 -8.34 -12.13 -0.72
C TYR A 258 -7.12 -11.56 -1.44
N ASN A 259 -6.89 -11.90 -2.71
CA ASN A 259 -5.74 -11.42 -3.50
C ASN A 259 -5.71 -9.90 -3.73
N GLU A 260 -6.86 -9.23 -3.73
CA GLU A 260 -6.95 -7.80 -3.98
C GLU A 260 -6.78 -6.96 -2.72
N LYS A 261 -7.32 -7.44 -1.59
CA LYS A 261 -7.54 -6.66 -0.37
C LYS A 261 -6.77 -7.20 0.84
N PHE A 262 -6.40 -8.49 0.86
CA PHE A 262 -5.94 -9.19 2.08
C PHE A 262 -4.62 -9.96 1.93
N ILE A 263 -4.49 -10.84 0.92
CA ILE A 263 -3.19 -10.91 0.26
C ILE A 263 -3.09 -9.54 -0.35
N ILE A 264 -2.26 -8.72 0.27
CA ILE A 264 -1.53 -7.86 -0.59
C ILE A 264 -0.60 -8.78 -1.32
N ASN A 265 -1.16 -9.29 -2.42
CA ASN A 265 -0.42 -10.14 -3.28
C ASN A 265 0.76 -9.36 -3.68
#